data_AF-A0A9E1EK24-F1
#
_entry.id   AF-A0A9E1EK24-F1
#
_cell.length_a   1.000
_cell.length_b   1.000
_cell.length_c   1.000
_cell.angle_alpha   90.00
_cell.angle_beta   90.00
_cell.angle_gamma   90.00
#
_symmetry.space_group_name_H-M   'P 1'
#
loop_
_entity.id
_entity.type
_entity.pdbx_description
1 polymer ?
#
loop_
_entity_poly.entity_id
_entity_poly.type
_entity_poly.pdbx_seq_one_letter_code
_entity_poly.pdbx_strand_id
1 'polypeptide(L)'
;ILKQISDNYRKIRNTARYCLGNLYDFDPDKDMVSNDELEELDKYALMKLDEVIAIARKGYDEYEYHTTAHALHNFCVVDMSNFYFDVLKDRLYTTAPDSKSRRAAQTVLYKVLDALTLILAPILAFTCDEIWTAMKHDKSRNPEGPLFNSIPTADYIETDEAFIAKWDRIHEIRTDVQKALELARNEKVIGKPLEAKVTLYADGELADFLKSELKSLPEIFITSAVEIADGEGEFKGDVKGLSITVNKADGEKCERCWKFSDTVGQDSEHPTLCAHCAETMKQL
;
A
#
# COMPACT_ATOMS: atom_id res chain seq x y z
N ILE A 1 19.32 -5.58 -23.02
CA ILE A 1 19.67 -6.47 -21.88
C ILE A 1 20.18 -5.66 -20.69
N LEU A 2 21.40 -5.07 -20.69
CA LEU A 2 21.93 -4.33 -19.53
C LEU A 2 21.04 -3.16 -19.05
N LYS A 3 20.40 -2.43 -19.98
CA LYS A 3 19.44 -1.37 -19.62
C LYS A 3 18.27 -1.90 -18.79
N GLN A 4 17.69 -3.03 -19.21
CA GLN A 4 16.56 -3.67 -18.51
C GLN A 4 16.97 -4.16 -17.12
N ILE A 5 18.18 -4.74 -16.99
CA ILE A 5 18.73 -5.12 -15.69
C ILE A 5 18.87 -3.90 -14.78
N SER A 6 19.37 -2.77 -15.30
CA SER A 6 19.49 -1.52 -14.54
C SER A 6 18.13 -0.97 -14.09
N ASP A 7 17.12 -1.03 -14.96
CA ASP A 7 15.77 -0.56 -14.64
C ASP A 7 15.11 -1.45 -13.57
N ASN A 8 15.28 -2.78 -13.65
CA ASN A 8 14.82 -3.72 -12.63
C ASN A 8 15.49 -3.45 -11.28
N TYR A 9 16.82 -3.29 -11.26
CA TYR A 9 17.57 -2.94 -10.06
C TYR A 9 17.07 -1.63 -9.42
N ARG A 10 16.82 -0.60 -10.23
CA ARG A 10 16.29 0.68 -9.74
C ARG A 10 14.93 0.53 -9.04
N LYS A 11 14.05 -0.36 -9.52
CA LYS A 11 12.76 -0.60 -8.87
C LYS A 11 12.93 -1.21 -7.47
N ILE A 12 13.81 -2.19 -7.33
CA ILE A 12 14.16 -2.79 -6.03
C ILE A 12 14.76 -1.73 -5.10
N ARG A 13 15.78 -0.97 -5.56
CA ARG A 13 16.41 0.08 -4.76
C ARG A 13 15.42 1.17 -4.34
N ASN A 14 14.51 1.57 -5.22
CA ASN A 14 13.48 2.57 -4.91
C ASN A 14 12.48 2.07 -3.87
N THR A 15 12.15 0.77 -3.88
CA THR A 15 11.31 0.14 -2.87
C THR A 15 11.98 0.23 -1.50
N ALA A 16 13.25 -0.19 -1.41
CA ALA A 16 14.02 -0.07 -0.17
C ALA A 16 14.16 1.39 0.31
N ARG A 17 14.43 2.32 -0.61
CA ARG A 17 14.52 3.75 -0.31
C ARG A 17 13.19 4.32 0.23
N TYR A 18 12.05 3.90 -0.31
CA TYR A 18 10.75 4.31 0.20
C TYR A 18 10.54 3.85 1.64
N CYS A 19 10.84 2.58 1.94
CA CYS A 19 10.76 2.06 3.31
C CYS A 19 11.70 2.84 4.25
N LEU A 20 12.99 2.97 3.90
CA LEU A 20 13.97 3.71 4.72
C LEU A 20 13.52 5.15 5.01
N GLY A 21 13.01 5.85 3.99
CA GLY A 21 12.52 7.23 4.14
C GLY A 21 11.30 7.36 5.06
N ASN A 22 10.52 6.30 5.23
CA ASN A 22 9.34 6.26 6.09
C ASN A 22 9.59 5.63 7.46
N LEU A 23 10.81 5.12 7.71
CA LEU A 23 11.21 4.47 8.96
C LEU A 23 12.20 5.31 9.79
N TYR A 24 12.45 6.56 9.39
CA TYR A 24 13.46 7.43 10.02
C TYR A 24 13.22 7.64 11.54
N ASP A 25 11.95 7.68 11.96
CA ASP A 25 11.49 7.86 13.35
C ASP A 25 10.91 6.58 13.97
N PHE A 26 11.14 5.43 13.35
CA PHE A 26 10.69 4.12 13.84
C PHE A 26 11.83 3.44 14.60
N ASP A 27 11.56 2.90 15.79
CA ASP A 27 12.43 2.02 16.55
C ASP A 27 11.75 0.65 16.67
N PRO A 28 12.25 -0.40 15.98
CA PRO A 28 11.55 -1.67 15.89
C PRO A 28 11.37 -2.37 17.25
N ASP A 29 12.22 -2.12 18.24
CA ASP A 29 12.05 -2.73 19.57
C ASP A 29 10.99 -2.02 20.44
N LYS A 30 10.52 -0.84 20.04
CA LYS A 30 9.61 0.00 20.84
C LYS A 30 8.29 0.29 20.14
N ASP A 31 8.37 0.56 18.84
CA ASP A 31 7.27 1.12 18.06
C ASP A 31 6.54 0.04 17.25
N MET A 32 7.12 -1.15 17.12
CA MET A 32 6.50 -2.26 16.40
C MET A 32 5.26 -2.75 17.13
N VAL A 33 4.17 -2.93 16.38
CA VAL A 33 2.89 -3.40 16.91
C VAL A 33 2.62 -4.86 16.51
N SER A 34 1.73 -5.52 17.24
CA SER A 34 1.33 -6.89 16.96
C SER A 34 0.38 -6.99 15.76
N ASN A 35 0.25 -8.19 15.20
CA ASN A 35 -0.57 -8.42 14.01
C ASN A 35 -2.05 -8.09 14.19
N ASP A 36 -2.59 -8.16 15.42
CA ASP A 36 -3.96 -7.77 15.75
C ASP A 36 -4.19 -6.25 15.70
N GLU A 37 -3.14 -5.44 15.87
CA GLU A 37 -3.20 -3.98 15.74
C GLU A 37 -3.00 -3.50 14.29
N LEU A 38 -2.70 -4.41 13.36
CA LEU A 38 -2.57 -4.09 11.93
C LEU A 38 -3.93 -3.89 11.26
N GLU A 39 -4.01 -2.90 10.38
CA GLU A 39 -5.18 -2.73 9.52
C GLU A 39 -5.21 -3.81 8.42
N GLU A 40 -6.37 -4.05 7.80
CA GLU A 40 -6.48 -5.15 6.83
C GLU A 40 -5.53 -5.01 5.63
N LEU A 41 -5.30 -3.77 5.17
CA LEU A 41 -4.35 -3.47 4.09
C LEU A 41 -2.91 -3.88 4.48
N ASP A 42 -2.55 -3.73 5.75
CA ASP A 42 -1.24 -4.13 6.28
C ASP A 42 -1.10 -5.64 6.33
N LYS A 43 -2.16 -6.34 6.77
CA LYS A 43 -2.21 -7.80 6.76
C LYS A 43 -2.10 -8.35 5.35
N TYR A 44 -2.74 -7.71 4.37
CA TYR A 44 -2.61 -8.06 2.96
C TYR A 44 -1.16 -7.91 2.47
N ALA A 45 -0.49 -6.80 2.80
CA ALA A 45 0.90 -6.61 2.41
C ALA A 45 1.85 -7.66 3.04
N LEU A 46 1.60 -8.06 4.30
CA LEU A 46 2.34 -9.17 4.93
C LEU A 46 2.04 -10.52 4.27
N MET A 47 0.81 -10.78 3.85
CA MET A 47 0.46 -12.00 3.12
C MET A 47 1.23 -12.08 1.79
N LYS A 48 1.29 -10.97 1.03
CA LYS A 48 2.11 -10.90 -0.19
C LYS A 48 3.60 -11.06 0.09
N LEU A 49 4.07 -10.60 1.25
CA LEU A 49 5.46 -10.81 1.69
C LEU A 49 5.73 -12.29 1.97
N ASP A 50 4.83 -12.99 2.67
CA ASP A 50 4.92 -14.43 2.94
C ASP A 50 4.94 -15.25 1.64
N GLU A 51 4.06 -14.91 0.68
CA GLU A 51 4.04 -15.55 -0.65
C GLU A 51 5.39 -15.41 -1.38
N VAL A 52 5.96 -14.20 -1.44
CA VAL A 52 7.23 -13.99 -2.15
C VAL A 52 8.41 -14.62 -1.41
N ILE A 53 8.39 -14.69 -0.07
CA ILE A 53 9.38 -15.41 0.73
C ILE A 53 9.36 -16.89 0.39
N ALA A 54 8.17 -17.51 0.37
CA ALA A 54 8.03 -18.93 0.06
C ALA A 54 8.57 -19.26 -1.34
N ILE A 55 8.23 -18.44 -2.34
CA ILE A 55 8.75 -18.58 -3.71
C ILE A 55 10.28 -18.41 -3.74
N ALA A 56 10.81 -17.38 -3.08
CA ALA A 56 12.24 -17.10 -3.08
C ALA A 56 13.06 -18.21 -2.43
N ARG A 57 12.60 -18.74 -1.28
CA ARG A 57 13.24 -19.86 -0.58
C ARG A 57 13.27 -21.11 -1.45
N LYS A 58 12.13 -21.49 -2.03
CA LYS A 58 12.05 -22.62 -2.95
C LYS A 58 13.00 -22.44 -4.14
N GLY A 59 13.03 -21.25 -4.73
CA GLY A 59 13.94 -20.93 -5.82
C GLY A 59 15.42 -21.05 -5.42
N TYR A 60 15.79 -20.71 -4.18
CA TYR A 60 17.15 -20.95 -3.68
C TYR A 60 17.44 -22.45 -3.46
N ASP A 61 16.50 -23.20 -2.89
CA ASP A 61 16.65 -24.64 -2.62
C ASP A 61 16.77 -25.46 -3.92
N GLU A 62 16.09 -25.04 -4.98
CA GLU A 62 16.08 -25.69 -6.30
C GLU A 62 17.11 -25.08 -7.28
N TYR A 63 17.92 -24.11 -6.83
CA TYR A 63 18.88 -23.38 -7.65
C TYR A 63 18.26 -22.59 -8.84
N GLU A 64 16.98 -22.25 -8.75
CA GLU A 64 16.23 -21.43 -9.70
C GLU A 64 16.28 -19.92 -9.38
N TYR A 65 17.48 -19.35 -9.34
CA TYR A 65 17.68 -17.94 -8.96
C TYR A 65 16.93 -16.93 -9.83
N HIS A 66 16.66 -17.29 -11.09
CA HIS A 66 15.88 -16.46 -12.02
C HIS A 66 14.42 -16.32 -11.56
N THR A 67 13.81 -17.41 -11.08
CA THR A 67 12.47 -17.43 -10.49
C THR A 67 12.40 -16.49 -9.29
N THR A 68 13.39 -16.59 -8.38
CA THR A 68 13.51 -15.72 -7.21
C THR A 68 13.64 -14.24 -7.60
N ALA A 69 14.55 -13.92 -8.53
CA ALA A 69 14.77 -12.54 -8.97
C ALA A 69 13.52 -11.93 -9.63
N HIS A 70 12.80 -12.70 -10.44
CA HIS A 70 11.56 -12.26 -11.08
C HIS A 70 10.43 -12.06 -10.06
N ALA A 71 10.25 -12.99 -9.12
CA ALA A 71 9.23 -12.89 -8.08
C ALA A 71 9.46 -11.66 -7.18
N LEU A 72 10.69 -11.43 -6.72
CA LEU A 72 11.03 -10.27 -5.89
C LEU A 72 10.88 -8.95 -6.63
N HIS A 73 11.25 -8.91 -7.91
CA HIS A 73 11.01 -7.73 -8.74
C HIS A 73 9.50 -7.46 -8.89
N ASN A 74 8.71 -8.49 -9.18
CA ASN A 74 7.26 -8.35 -9.30
C ASN A 74 6.64 -7.86 -7.99
N PHE A 75 7.02 -8.43 -6.86
CA PHE A 75 6.59 -7.99 -5.53
C PHE A 75 6.89 -6.50 -5.27
N CYS A 76 8.12 -6.07 -5.56
CA CYS A 76 8.52 -4.66 -5.42
C CYS A 76 7.67 -3.73 -6.30
N VAL A 77 7.35 -4.14 -7.53
CA VAL A 77 6.64 -3.29 -8.49
C VAL A 77 5.14 -3.31 -8.28
N VAL A 78 4.53 -4.49 -8.27
CA VAL A 78 3.08 -4.67 -8.29
C VAL A 78 2.50 -4.52 -6.90
N ASP A 79 2.95 -5.35 -5.95
CA ASP A 79 2.35 -5.42 -4.62
C ASP A 79 2.74 -4.21 -3.77
N MET A 80 4.02 -3.83 -3.78
CA MET A 80 4.52 -2.72 -2.99
C MET A 80 4.31 -1.37 -3.69
N SER A 81 5.03 -1.10 -4.78
CA SER A 81 5.07 0.26 -5.36
C SER A 81 3.76 0.71 -6.02
N ASN A 82 3.07 -0.16 -6.75
CA ASN A 82 1.86 0.21 -7.51
C ASN A 82 0.57 0.14 -6.68
N PHE A 83 0.63 -0.56 -5.54
CA PHE A 83 -0.51 -0.77 -4.67
C PHE A 83 -0.24 -0.28 -3.26
N TYR A 84 0.40 -1.09 -2.42
CA TYR A 84 0.49 -0.83 -0.98
C TYR A 84 1.08 0.56 -0.66
N PHE A 85 2.25 0.90 -1.22
CA PHE A 85 2.91 2.19 -0.96
C PHE A 85 2.17 3.38 -1.52
N ASP A 86 1.34 3.22 -2.56
CA ASP A 86 0.60 4.32 -3.15
C ASP A 86 -0.64 4.66 -2.31
N VAL A 87 -1.35 3.62 -1.88
CA VAL A 87 -2.48 3.70 -0.94
C VAL A 87 -2.02 4.26 0.41
N LEU A 88 -0.86 3.79 0.88
CA LEU A 88 -0.37 4.07 2.23
C LEU A 88 0.09 5.51 2.49
N LYS A 89 0.35 6.31 1.44
CA LYS A 89 0.95 7.66 1.57
C LYS A 89 0.14 8.58 2.47
N ASP A 90 -1.18 8.56 2.34
CA ASP A 90 -2.04 9.42 3.16
C ASP A 90 -1.81 9.09 4.63
N ARG A 91 -1.94 7.82 5.00
CA ARG A 91 -1.73 7.37 6.38
C ARG A 91 -0.34 7.71 6.91
N LEU A 92 0.73 7.52 6.14
CA LEU A 92 2.11 7.82 6.59
C LEU A 92 2.39 9.31 6.76
N TYR A 93 1.80 10.16 5.90
CA TYR A 93 2.13 11.58 5.82
C TYR A 93 1.15 12.49 6.57
N THR A 94 -0.07 12.01 6.81
CA THR A 94 -1.16 12.84 7.32
C THR A 94 -1.66 12.42 8.70
N THR A 95 -1.24 11.28 9.24
CA THR A 95 -1.50 10.93 10.64
C THR A 95 -0.43 11.50 11.59
N ALA A 96 -0.72 11.51 12.90
CA ALA A 96 0.26 11.94 13.90
C ALA A 96 1.46 10.96 13.96
N PRO A 97 2.69 11.43 14.26
CA PRO A 97 3.89 10.61 14.27
C PRO A 97 3.77 9.32 15.11
N ASP A 98 3.19 9.43 16.31
CA ASP A 98 3.04 8.32 17.25
C ASP A 98 1.65 7.65 17.19
N SER A 99 0.85 7.95 16.17
CA SER A 99 -0.46 7.32 16.01
C SER A 99 -0.32 5.81 15.78
N LYS A 100 -1.20 5.02 16.41
CA LYS A 100 -1.21 3.55 16.24
C LYS A 100 -1.30 3.13 14.78
N SER A 101 -2.15 3.81 14.01
CA SER A 101 -2.34 3.57 12.57
C SER A 101 -1.04 3.77 11.77
N ARG A 102 -0.25 4.82 12.11
CA ARG A 102 1.09 5.02 11.52
C ARG A 102 2.10 3.97 11.96
N ARG A 103 2.09 3.58 13.24
CA ARG A 103 3.01 2.54 13.76
C ARG A 103 2.69 1.15 13.17
N ALA A 104 1.42 0.85 12.89
CA ALA A 104 1.01 -0.33 12.13
C ALA A 104 1.59 -0.33 10.70
N ALA A 105 1.46 0.78 9.98
CA ALA A 105 2.09 0.97 8.67
C ALA A 105 3.61 0.75 8.71
N GLN A 106 4.28 1.42 9.65
CA GLN A 106 5.74 1.34 9.79
C GLN A 106 6.20 -0.07 10.18
N THR A 107 5.43 -0.79 11.00
CA THR A 107 5.70 -2.19 11.32
C THR A 107 5.79 -3.04 10.06
N VAL A 108 4.84 -2.89 9.12
CA VAL A 108 4.87 -3.63 7.87
C VAL A 108 6.00 -3.16 6.96
N LEU A 109 6.23 -1.84 6.84
CA LEU A 109 7.37 -1.33 6.06
C LEU A 109 8.72 -1.86 6.57
N TYR A 110 8.88 -1.96 7.89
CA TYR A 110 10.07 -2.54 8.53
C TYR A 110 10.22 -4.01 8.16
N LYS A 111 9.17 -4.82 8.39
CA LYS A 111 9.15 -6.26 8.06
C LYS A 111 9.47 -6.50 6.58
N VAL A 112 8.86 -5.73 5.67
CA VAL A 112 9.13 -5.79 4.23
C VAL A 112 10.58 -5.45 3.91
N LEU A 113 11.12 -4.36 4.48
CA LEU A 113 12.50 -3.94 4.19
C LEU A 113 13.54 -4.93 4.72
N ASP A 114 13.34 -5.42 5.94
CA ASP A 114 14.22 -6.41 6.60
C ASP A 114 14.23 -7.72 5.81
N ALA A 115 13.04 -8.28 5.53
CA ALA A 115 12.91 -9.51 4.76
C ALA A 115 13.49 -9.36 3.34
N LEU A 116 13.13 -8.30 2.62
CA LEU A 116 13.62 -8.05 1.26
C LEU A 116 15.16 -7.95 1.23
N THR A 117 15.76 -7.29 2.23
CA THR A 117 17.22 -7.16 2.34
C THR A 117 17.89 -8.50 2.54
N LEU A 118 17.35 -9.35 3.42
CA LEU A 118 17.89 -10.68 3.71
C LEU A 118 17.73 -11.64 2.53
N ILE A 119 16.56 -11.64 1.87
CA ILE A 119 16.29 -12.51 0.71
C ILE A 119 17.16 -12.11 -0.48
N LEU A 120 17.42 -10.81 -0.69
CA LEU A 120 18.21 -10.32 -1.82
C LEU A 120 19.72 -10.37 -1.59
N ALA A 121 20.20 -10.54 -0.35
CA ALA A 121 21.63 -10.53 -0.04
C ALA A 121 22.48 -11.47 -0.91
N PRO A 122 22.02 -12.69 -1.28
CA PRO A 122 22.76 -13.57 -2.19
C PRO A 122 22.88 -13.05 -3.64
N ILE A 123 22.04 -12.09 -4.06
CA ILE A 123 21.98 -11.56 -5.43
C ILE A 123 22.57 -10.13 -5.50
N LEU A 124 22.27 -9.28 -4.51
CA LEU A 124 22.59 -7.86 -4.47
C LEU A 124 23.41 -7.49 -3.23
N ALA A 125 24.46 -8.26 -2.93
CA ALA A 125 25.25 -8.17 -1.70
C ALA A 125 25.58 -6.72 -1.27
N PHE A 126 26.17 -5.91 -2.16
CA PHE A 126 26.55 -4.52 -1.84
C PHE A 126 25.36 -3.61 -1.54
N THR A 127 24.25 -3.78 -2.26
CA THR A 127 23.05 -2.98 -2.03
C THR A 127 22.38 -3.37 -0.73
N CYS A 128 22.33 -4.67 -0.43
CA CYS A 128 21.80 -5.15 0.84
C CYS A 128 22.66 -4.69 2.02
N ASP A 129 23.98 -4.66 1.89
CA ASP A 129 24.89 -4.14 2.93
C ASP A 129 24.68 -2.63 3.18
N GLU A 130 24.48 -1.84 2.10
CA GLU A 130 24.13 -0.42 2.19
C GLU A 130 22.78 -0.20 2.88
N ILE A 131 21.76 -0.98 2.52
CA ILE A 131 20.43 -0.92 3.17
C ILE A 131 20.53 -1.30 4.64
N TRP A 132 21.25 -2.38 4.95
CA TRP A 132 21.45 -2.87 6.31
C TRP A 132 22.09 -1.79 7.19
N THR A 133 23.15 -1.16 6.70
CA THR A 133 23.83 -0.05 7.40
C THR A 133 22.91 1.15 7.66
N ALA A 134 21.96 1.43 6.76
CA ALA A 134 21.04 2.56 6.88
C ALA A 134 19.79 2.26 7.73
N MET A 135 19.49 0.99 7.99
CA MET A 135 18.31 0.52 8.71
C MET A 135 18.59 0.43 10.21
N LYS A 136 17.59 0.74 11.05
CA LYS A 136 17.59 0.34 12.46
C LYS A 136 17.16 -1.11 12.56
N HIS A 137 17.80 -1.88 13.44
CA HIS A 137 17.51 -3.30 13.61
C HIS A 137 16.84 -3.58 14.95
N ASP A 138 15.95 -4.56 14.98
CA ASP A 138 15.50 -5.16 16.24
C ASP A 138 16.62 -6.01 16.87
N LYS A 139 16.48 -6.30 18.17
CA LYS A 139 17.47 -7.06 18.95
C LYS A 139 17.76 -8.47 18.46
N SER A 140 16.89 -9.07 17.64
CA SER A 140 17.10 -10.43 17.13
C SER A 140 18.08 -10.45 15.95
N ARG A 141 18.34 -9.31 15.31
CA ARG A 141 19.23 -9.21 14.15
C ARG A 141 20.68 -8.99 14.58
N ASN A 142 21.60 -9.62 13.86
CA ASN A 142 23.02 -9.29 13.94
C ASN A 142 23.30 -8.02 13.09
N PRO A 143 23.67 -6.89 13.71
CA PRO A 143 23.85 -5.64 13.00
C PRO A 143 25.13 -5.59 12.14
N GLU A 144 26.06 -6.54 12.28
CA GLU A 144 27.31 -6.56 11.51
C GLU A 144 27.10 -6.70 10.00
N GLY A 145 25.96 -7.26 9.58
CA GLY A 145 25.63 -7.37 8.16
C GLY A 145 24.52 -8.37 7.87
N PRO A 146 23.86 -8.27 6.70
CA PRO A 146 22.76 -9.17 6.33
C PRO A 146 23.22 -10.63 6.17
N LEU A 147 24.50 -10.86 5.86
CA LEU A 147 25.08 -12.20 5.68
C LEU A 147 25.17 -13.02 6.98
N PHE A 148 25.10 -12.36 8.15
CA PHE A 148 25.14 -13.03 9.45
C PHE A 148 23.74 -13.37 9.97
N ASN A 149 22.71 -13.18 9.14
CA ASN A 149 21.31 -13.37 9.47
C ASN A 149 20.69 -14.39 8.50
N SER A 150 19.69 -15.13 8.97
CA SER A 150 18.97 -16.09 8.14
C SER A 150 17.91 -15.41 7.28
N ILE A 151 17.71 -15.91 6.06
CA ILE A 151 16.53 -15.57 5.26
C ILE A 151 15.28 -15.94 6.09
N PRO A 152 14.30 -15.02 6.23
CA PRO A 152 13.10 -15.28 7.02
C PRO A 152 12.25 -16.43 6.48
N THR A 153 11.39 -16.96 7.33
CA THR A 153 10.31 -17.88 6.99
C THR A 153 9.05 -17.11 6.58
N ALA A 154 8.14 -17.79 5.87
CA ALA A 154 6.86 -17.24 5.46
C ALA A 154 5.83 -17.48 6.57
N ASP A 155 5.90 -16.66 7.62
CA ASP A 155 5.07 -16.76 8.82
C ASP A 155 4.78 -15.38 9.45
N TYR A 156 4.81 -14.32 8.63
CA TYR A 156 4.51 -12.96 9.09
C TYR A 156 3.04 -12.75 9.42
N ILE A 157 2.12 -13.45 8.73
CA ILE A 157 0.68 -13.38 8.99
C ILE A 157 -0.03 -14.70 8.64
N GLU A 158 -1.05 -15.06 9.42
CA GLU A 158 -1.98 -16.13 9.07
C GLU A 158 -3.21 -15.53 8.39
N THR A 159 -3.52 -16.01 7.18
CA THR A 159 -4.71 -15.61 6.42
C THR A 159 -5.47 -16.85 5.96
N ASP A 160 -6.79 -16.72 5.83
CA ASP A 160 -7.65 -17.79 5.32
C ASP A 160 -8.06 -17.55 3.86
N GLU A 161 -8.71 -18.55 3.26
CA GLU A 161 -9.20 -18.46 1.88
C GLU A 161 -10.20 -17.32 1.68
N ALA A 162 -10.96 -16.95 2.71
CA ALA A 162 -11.92 -15.86 2.64
C ALA A 162 -11.22 -14.50 2.54
N PHE A 163 -10.13 -14.29 3.29
CA PHE A 163 -9.31 -13.09 3.22
C PHE A 163 -8.67 -12.94 1.84
N ILE A 164 -8.10 -14.02 1.30
CA ILE A 164 -7.50 -14.04 -0.05
C ILE A 164 -8.57 -13.68 -1.09
N ALA A 165 -9.72 -14.37 -1.08
CA ALA A 165 -10.79 -14.14 -2.04
C ALA A 165 -11.36 -12.71 -1.96
N LYS A 166 -11.45 -12.14 -0.74
CA LYS A 166 -11.84 -10.75 -0.54
C LYS A 166 -10.87 -9.79 -1.23
N TRP A 167 -9.56 -9.96 -1.03
CA TRP A 167 -8.56 -9.06 -1.61
C TRP A 167 -8.38 -9.23 -3.11
N ASP A 168 -8.54 -10.43 -3.64
CA ASP A 168 -8.60 -10.68 -5.09
C ASP A 168 -9.76 -9.90 -5.71
N ARG A 169 -10.96 -9.99 -5.11
CA ARG A 169 -12.14 -9.24 -5.54
C ARG A 169 -11.92 -7.73 -5.47
N ILE A 170 -11.28 -7.23 -4.41
CA ILE A 170 -10.90 -5.80 -4.29
C ILE A 170 -9.97 -5.38 -5.43
N HIS A 171 -8.98 -6.22 -5.80
CA HIS A 171 -8.03 -5.90 -6.87
C HIS A 171 -8.69 -5.87 -8.25
N GLU A 172 -9.63 -6.78 -8.53
CA GLU A 172 -10.42 -6.78 -9.76
C GLU A 172 -11.24 -5.50 -9.88
N ILE A 173 -11.95 -5.12 -8.81
CA ILE A 173 -12.74 -3.89 -8.76
C ILE A 173 -11.84 -2.66 -8.91
N ARG A 174 -10.72 -2.61 -8.17
CA ARG A 174 -9.74 -1.52 -8.27
C ARG A 174 -9.23 -1.36 -9.69
N THR A 175 -8.97 -2.46 -10.39
CA THR A 175 -8.51 -2.44 -11.79
C THR A 175 -9.50 -1.70 -12.68
N ASP A 176 -10.79 -1.97 -12.54
CA ASP A 176 -11.83 -1.30 -13.31
C ASP A 176 -12.04 0.15 -12.89
N VAL A 177 -11.97 0.46 -11.60
CA VAL A 177 -12.01 1.84 -11.09
C VAL A 177 -10.84 2.65 -11.62
N GLN A 178 -9.63 2.09 -11.67
CA GLN A 178 -8.47 2.77 -12.25
C GLN A 178 -8.64 3.08 -13.73
N LYS A 179 -9.24 2.16 -14.52
CA LYS A 179 -9.59 2.44 -15.93
C LYS A 179 -10.60 3.58 -16.04
N ALA A 180 -11.64 3.59 -15.19
CA ALA A 180 -12.63 4.66 -15.17
C ALA A 180 -12.02 6.02 -14.78
N LEU A 181 -11.14 6.06 -13.77
CA LEU A 181 -10.40 7.26 -13.36
C LEU A 181 -9.48 7.78 -14.49
N GLU A 182 -8.83 6.87 -15.22
CA GLU A 182 -7.99 7.21 -16.35
C GLU A 182 -8.80 7.84 -17.49
N LEU A 183 -9.98 7.29 -17.80
CA LEU A 183 -10.91 7.87 -18.78
C LEU A 183 -11.36 9.27 -18.37
N ALA A 184 -11.82 9.43 -17.13
CA ALA A 184 -12.24 10.72 -16.58
C ALA A 184 -11.11 11.76 -16.62
N ARG A 185 -9.84 11.34 -16.43
CA ARG A 185 -8.67 12.21 -16.56
C ARG A 185 -8.44 12.65 -18.01
N ASN A 186 -8.56 11.72 -18.96
CA ASN A 186 -8.42 12.01 -20.38
C ASN A 186 -9.53 12.95 -20.90
N GLU A 187 -10.73 12.83 -20.34
CA GLU A 187 -11.88 13.70 -20.60
C GLU A 187 -11.83 15.03 -19.81
N LYS A 188 -10.80 15.23 -18.98
CA LYS A 188 -10.59 16.43 -18.15
C LYS A 188 -11.67 16.68 -17.11
N VAL A 189 -12.41 15.63 -16.71
CA VAL A 189 -13.36 15.68 -15.59
C VAL A 189 -12.58 15.87 -14.28
N ILE A 190 -11.48 15.14 -14.11
CA ILE A 190 -10.57 15.23 -12.95
C ILE A 190 -9.12 15.41 -13.43
N GLY A 191 -8.26 16.01 -12.61
CA GLY A 191 -6.81 16.05 -12.83
C GLY A 191 -6.08 14.91 -12.13
N LYS A 192 -6.35 14.73 -10.83
CA LYS A 192 -5.76 13.68 -9.98
C LYS A 192 -6.85 12.77 -9.42
N PRO A 193 -6.55 11.49 -9.10
CA PRO A 193 -7.51 10.59 -8.46
C PRO A 193 -8.15 11.15 -7.18
N LEU A 194 -7.39 11.89 -6.36
CA LEU A 194 -7.92 12.55 -5.16
C LEU A 194 -8.95 13.64 -5.45
N GLU A 195 -9.09 14.13 -6.68
CA GLU A 195 -10.16 15.06 -7.06
C GLU A 195 -11.48 14.33 -7.38
N ALA A 196 -11.50 13.00 -7.32
CA ALA A 196 -12.61 12.19 -7.75
C ALA A 196 -13.52 11.75 -6.59
N LYS A 197 -14.82 11.73 -6.89
CA LYS A 197 -15.83 10.90 -6.24
C LYS A 197 -16.20 9.78 -7.20
N VAL A 198 -16.09 8.54 -6.73
CA VAL A 198 -16.39 7.34 -7.53
C VAL A 198 -17.72 6.76 -7.07
N THR A 199 -18.67 6.64 -7.99
CA THR A 199 -19.94 5.98 -7.73
C THR A 199 -19.91 4.59 -8.35
N LEU A 200 -20.05 3.57 -7.51
CA LEU A 200 -20.11 2.18 -7.91
C LEU A 200 -21.57 1.72 -7.99
N TYR A 201 -21.96 1.21 -9.14
CA TYR A 201 -23.29 0.68 -9.38
C TYR A 201 -23.20 -0.83 -9.50
N ALA A 202 -23.90 -1.53 -8.61
CA ALA A 202 -23.95 -2.98 -8.56
C ALA A 202 -25.23 -3.45 -7.88
N ASP A 203 -25.61 -4.69 -8.15
CA ASP A 203 -26.78 -5.34 -7.56
C ASP A 203 -26.39 -6.63 -6.80
N GLY A 204 -27.30 -7.10 -5.94
CA GLY A 204 -27.20 -8.39 -5.26
C GLY A 204 -25.92 -8.53 -4.43
N GLU A 205 -25.27 -9.70 -4.54
CA GLU A 205 -24.09 -10.05 -3.75
C GLU A 205 -22.92 -9.07 -3.93
N LEU A 206 -22.76 -8.47 -5.13
CA LEU A 206 -21.71 -7.49 -5.37
C LEU A 206 -21.98 -6.17 -4.65
N ALA A 207 -23.24 -5.72 -4.62
CA ALA A 207 -23.62 -4.54 -3.86
C ALA A 207 -23.37 -4.74 -2.35
N ASP A 208 -23.73 -5.92 -1.83
CA ASP A 208 -23.54 -6.25 -0.41
C ASP A 208 -22.05 -6.29 -0.03
N PHE A 209 -21.21 -6.88 -0.89
CA PHE A 209 -19.76 -6.86 -0.72
C PHE A 209 -19.17 -5.44 -0.76
N LEU A 210 -19.56 -4.62 -1.75
CA LEU A 210 -19.09 -3.23 -1.82
C LEU A 210 -19.50 -2.44 -0.58
N LYS A 211 -20.72 -2.65 -0.09
CA LYS A 211 -21.25 -1.98 1.11
C LYS A 211 -20.50 -2.38 2.37
N SER A 212 -20.09 -3.65 2.50
CA SER A 212 -19.28 -4.09 3.65
C SER A 212 -17.89 -3.46 3.65
N GLU A 213 -17.33 -3.19 2.47
CA GLU A 213 -15.98 -2.63 2.31
C GLU A 213 -15.95 -1.10 2.13
N LEU A 214 -17.09 -0.43 2.05
CA LEU A 214 -17.21 0.99 1.64
C LEU A 214 -16.25 1.95 2.37
N LYS A 215 -15.92 1.67 3.64
CA LYS A 215 -15.01 2.51 4.42
C LYS A 215 -13.55 2.47 3.94
N SER A 216 -13.09 1.34 3.40
CA SER A 216 -11.71 1.16 2.94
C SER A 216 -11.53 1.55 1.46
N LEU A 217 -12.60 1.51 0.68
CA LEU A 217 -12.55 1.75 -0.77
C LEU A 217 -11.95 3.11 -1.18
N PRO A 218 -12.27 4.26 -0.55
CA PRO A 218 -11.67 5.54 -0.93
C PRO A 218 -10.14 5.54 -0.81
N GLU A 219 -9.60 4.90 0.22
CA GLU A 219 -8.16 4.77 0.40
C GLU A 219 -7.57 3.85 -0.68
N ILE A 220 -8.17 2.67 -0.88
CA ILE A 220 -7.73 1.66 -1.86
C ILE A 220 -7.71 2.21 -3.29
N PHE A 221 -8.70 3.05 -3.65
CA PHE A 221 -8.80 3.68 -4.96
C PHE A 221 -8.06 5.02 -5.05
N ILE A 222 -7.57 5.55 -3.93
CA ILE A 222 -6.87 6.83 -3.84
C ILE A 222 -7.78 7.98 -4.35
N THR A 223 -9.04 7.96 -3.90
CA THR A 223 -10.06 8.96 -4.24
C THR A 223 -10.57 9.67 -2.99
N SER A 224 -11.24 10.80 -3.15
CA SER A 224 -11.78 11.54 -1.99
C SER A 224 -13.06 10.94 -1.44
N ALA A 225 -13.85 10.30 -2.31
CA ALA A 225 -15.08 9.65 -1.90
C ALA A 225 -15.38 8.44 -2.80
N VAL A 226 -16.07 7.47 -2.21
CA VAL A 226 -16.72 6.35 -2.89
C VAL A 226 -18.14 6.28 -2.38
N GLU A 227 -19.10 6.08 -3.27
CA GLU A 227 -20.48 5.78 -2.91
C GLU A 227 -20.99 4.58 -3.73
N ILE A 228 -22.03 3.94 -3.21
CA ILE A 228 -22.66 2.78 -3.86
C ILE A 228 -24.11 3.16 -4.13
N ALA A 229 -24.55 3.01 -5.37
CA ALA A 229 -25.87 3.41 -5.82
C ALA A 229 -26.52 2.33 -6.69
N ASP A 230 -27.84 2.36 -6.75
CA ASP A 230 -28.62 1.52 -7.68
C ASP A 230 -28.58 2.13 -9.10
N GLY A 231 -28.65 1.29 -10.13
CA GLY A 231 -28.71 1.72 -11.53
C GLY A 231 -27.49 1.33 -12.35
N GLU A 232 -27.12 2.16 -13.32
CA GLU A 232 -26.05 1.89 -14.28
C GLU A 232 -25.17 3.13 -14.46
N GLY A 233 -23.85 2.95 -14.28
CA GLY A 233 -22.84 3.97 -14.46
C GLY A 233 -22.34 4.09 -15.91
N GLU A 234 -21.44 5.04 -16.13
CA GLU A 234 -20.93 5.41 -17.46
C GLU A 234 -19.91 4.40 -18.01
N PHE A 235 -19.08 3.82 -17.13
CA PHE A 235 -18.04 2.86 -17.50
C PHE A 235 -18.39 1.44 -17.05
N LYS A 236 -18.17 0.47 -17.93
CA LYS A 236 -18.24 -0.97 -17.63
C LYS A 236 -16.90 -1.61 -17.89
N GLY A 237 -16.35 -2.25 -16.86
CA GLY A 237 -15.09 -2.96 -16.93
C GLY A 237 -15.25 -4.47 -17.09
N ASP A 238 -14.28 -5.21 -16.58
CA ASP A 238 -14.22 -6.66 -16.65
C ASP A 238 -15.09 -7.33 -15.55
N VAL A 239 -15.28 -6.66 -14.40
CA VAL A 239 -16.11 -7.15 -13.30
C VAL A 239 -17.59 -7.12 -13.71
N LYS A 240 -18.17 -8.31 -13.87
CA LYS A 240 -19.57 -8.46 -14.28
C LYS A 240 -20.52 -7.89 -13.23
N GLY A 241 -21.48 -7.09 -13.69
CA GLY A 241 -22.47 -6.47 -12.82
C GLY A 241 -21.96 -5.22 -12.09
N LEU A 242 -20.72 -4.78 -12.36
CA LEU A 242 -20.20 -3.50 -11.92
C LEU A 242 -20.27 -2.48 -13.07
N SER A 243 -20.79 -1.30 -12.77
CA SER A 243 -20.58 -0.10 -13.59
C SER A 243 -20.18 1.07 -12.70
N ILE A 244 -19.46 2.03 -13.28
CA ILE A 244 -18.72 3.04 -12.54
C ILE A 244 -18.96 4.40 -13.17
N THR A 245 -19.26 5.41 -12.35
CA THR A 245 -19.24 6.81 -12.74
C THR A 245 -18.20 7.55 -11.93
N VAL A 246 -17.47 8.46 -12.57
CA VAL A 246 -16.45 9.29 -11.93
C VAL A 246 -16.84 10.75 -12.05
N ASN A 247 -17.07 11.41 -10.93
CA ASN A 247 -17.32 12.84 -10.86
C ASN A 247 -16.24 13.55 -10.05
N LYS A 248 -16.24 14.88 -10.11
CA LYS A 248 -15.45 15.67 -9.15
C LYS A 248 -16.00 15.43 -7.74
N ALA A 249 -15.09 15.30 -6.79
CA ALA A 249 -15.42 15.20 -5.38
C ALA A 249 -16.06 16.50 -4.88
N ASP A 250 -16.98 16.33 -3.93
CA ASP A 250 -17.69 17.42 -3.26
C ASP A 250 -16.76 18.16 -2.28
N GLY A 251 -17.14 19.40 -1.96
CA GLY A 251 -16.42 20.24 -1.02
C GLY A 251 -15.15 20.89 -1.59
N GLU A 252 -14.21 21.21 -0.71
CA GLU A 252 -12.98 21.95 -1.05
C GLU A 252 -11.74 21.08 -0.81
N LYS A 253 -10.65 21.42 -1.50
CA LYS A 253 -9.35 20.73 -1.36
C LYS A 253 -8.71 21.03 0.00
N CYS A 254 -8.40 20.00 0.77
CA CYS A 254 -7.54 20.10 1.94
C CYS A 254 -6.08 20.32 1.52
N GLU A 255 -5.42 21.38 2.01
CA GLU A 255 -4.04 21.69 1.60
C GLU A 255 -2.98 20.74 2.20
N ARG A 256 -3.36 19.89 3.16
CA ARG A 256 -2.45 18.91 3.78
C ARG A 256 -2.54 17.52 3.18
N CYS A 257 -3.73 16.89 3.16
CA CYS A 257 -3.90 15.54 2.59
C CYS A 257 -4.31 15.54 1.11
N TRP A 258 -4.65 16.70 0.54
CA TRP A 258 -5.12 16.88 -0.84
C TRP A 258 -6.44 16.19 -1.19
N LYS A 259 -7.13 15.60 -0.21
CA LYS A 259 -8.52 15.13 -0.36
C LYS A 259 -9.47 16.32 -0.38
N PHE A 260 -10.55 16.16 -1.13
CA PHE A 260 -11.70 17.06 -1.16
C PHE A 260 -12.67 16.64 -0.06
N SER A 261 -13.17 17.62 0.69
CA SER A 261 -14.09 17.36 1.79
C SER A 261 -14.92 18.59 2.10
N ASP A 262 -16.20 18.36 2.42
CA ASP A 262 -17.11 19.40 2.94
C ASP A 262 -16.73 19.91 4.34
N THR A 263 -15.73 19.29 4.98
CA THR A 263 -15.24 19.68 6.30
C THR A 263 -14.16 20.77 6.27
N VAL A 264 -13.63 21.08 5.09
CA VAL A 264 -12.64 22.16 4.94
C VAL A 264 -13.30 23.50 5.30
N GLY A 265 -12.62 24.29 6.14
CA GLY A 265 -13.14 25.58 6.62
C GLY A 265 -14.01 25.51 7.87
N GLN A 266 -14.30 24.31 8.40
CA GLN A 266 -15.07 24.16 9.64
C GLN A 266 -14.25 24.43 10.91
N ASP A 267 -12.92 24.28 10.85
CA ASP A 267 -12.01 24.62 11.95
C ASP A 267 -11.44 26.03 11.77
N SER A 268 -11.66 26.92 12.76
CA SER A 268 -11.22 28.31 12.68
C SER A 268 -9.71 28.50 12.78
N GLU A 269 -9.00 27.60 13.45
CA GLU A 269 -7.54 27.66 13.57
C GLU A 269 -6.86 27.07 12.32
N HIS A 270 -7.54 26.16 11.63
CA HIS A 270 -7.07 25.49 10.43
C HIS A 270 -8.08 25.57 9.26
N PRO A 271 -8.36 26.77 8.71
CA PRO A 271 -9.44 26.98 7.75
C PRO A 271 -9.22 26.31 6.38
N THR A 272 -8.00 25.90 6.05
CA THR A 272 -7.66 25.23 4.77
C THR A 272 -7.55 23.72 4.90
N LEU A 273 -7.84 23.16 6.08
CA LEU A 273 -7.70 21.73 6.38
C LEU A 273 -9.06 21.07 6.57
N CYS A 274 -9.17 19.81 6.16
CA CYS A 274 -10.31 18.96 6.51
C CYS A 274 -10.26 18.60 8.01
N ALA A 275 -11.39 18.14 8.56
CA ALA A 275 -11.51 17.83 9.98
C ALA A 275 -10.43 16.85 10.49
N HIS A 276 -10.11 15.80 9.71
CA HIS A 276 -9.05 14.85 10.06
C HIS A 276 -7.68 15.53 10.16
N CYS A 277 -7.30 16.35 9.17
CA CYS A 277 -6.02 17.04 9.18
C CYS A 277 -5.95 18.12 10.27
N ALA A 278 -7.03 18.86 10.49
CA ALA A 278 -7.11 19.86 11.56
C ALA A 278 -6.92 19.20 12.94
N GLU A 279 -7.57 18.05 13.18
CA GLU A 279 -7.40 17.31 14.42
C GLU A 279 -5.97 16.78 14.60
N THR A 280 -5.35 16.24 13.54
CA THR A 280 -3.95 15.81 13.60
C THR A 280 -3.01 16.98 13.93
N MET A 281 -3.26 18.18 13.39
CA MET A 281 -2.42 19.36 13.69
C MET A 281 -2.48 19.79 15.15
N LYS A 282 -3.58 19.51 15.87
CA LYS A 282 -3.70 19.81 17.30
C LYS A 282 -2.89 18.86 18.19
N GLN A 283 -2.44 17.73 17.64
CA GLN A 283 -1.62 16.74 18.34
C GLN A 283 -0.11 16.95 18.14
N LEU A 284 0.27 17.94 17.33
CA LEU A 284 1.65 18.35 17.05
C LEU A 284 2.03 19.59 17.86
#